data_AF-A0A2E7MEN4-F1
#
_entry.id   AF-A0A2E7MEN4-F1
#
_cell.length_a   1.000
_cell.length_b   1.000
_cell.length_c   1.000
_cell.angle_alpha   90.00
_cell.angle_beta   90.00
_cell.angle_gamma   90.00
#
_symmetry.space_group_name_H-M   'P 1'
#
loop_
_entity.id
_entity.type
_entity.pdbx_description
1 polymer ?
#
loop_
_entity_poly.entity_id
_entity_poly.type
_entity_poly.pdbx_seq_one_letter_code
_entity_poly.pdbx_strand_id
1 'polypeptide(L)'
;MRTMIRMSRLFLLPLCLGLLVSVGCYSNLSLGEHGQIDQGADDGSGGDDQNQGAAGDGIDDQDDGTGFGDDAGTDDELVDGDGDGHSATSDCDDGDPSVHPEAPENCNGIDDDCDGVVDEEVQLQSYIDGDGDGFGDDATLQLDCEEQEGRVELGGDCDDDDPQVYPGNPAQVDGLDSDCDGARDWLVTFYLAVDDAGEFCLNDSGSMIGDTGGWTTGNQYEIWLESGVHTIGIKGWDLGQVITAAIAHVEISDGTVWVSDDTWRYDPNPAAADETRLGWCEPFFDDEAWDLVLDIGPIGDSSNPWGDAPSSFPADSPAHWIWDHFPVNLNTQYLRKEFELP
;
A
#
# COMPACT_ATOMS: atom_id res chain seq x y z
N MET A 1 -57.48 -23.02 18.06
CA MET A 1 -57.80 -24.34 17.49
C MET A 1 -56.96 -24.51 16.23
N ARG A 2 -56.07 -25.52 16.21
CA ARG A 2 -55.56 -26.23 15.01
C ARG A 2 -54.74 -25.39 13.99
N THR A 3 -53.51 -25.72 13.57
CA THR A 3 -52.72 -26.97 13.64
C THR A 3 -51.25 -26.62 13.33
N MET A 4 -50.31 -27.16 14.10
CA MET A 4 -48.89 -27.23 13.72
C MET A 4 -48.70 -28.32 12.64
N ILE A 5 -47.90 -28.04 11.61
CA ILE A 5 -47.34 -29.09 10.75
C ILE A 5 -45.81 -29.01 10.86
N ARG A 6 -45.25 -30.00 11.56
CA ARG A 6 -43.84 -30.41 11.49
C ARG A 6 -43.65 -31.19 10.18
N MET A 7 -42.61 -30.86 9.42
CA MET A 7 -41.95 -31.84 8.54
C MET A 7 -40.48 -31.90 8.90
N SER A 8 -40.05 -33.12 9.20
CA SER A 8 -38.71 -33.52 9.61
C SER A 8 -37.95 -34.11 8.42
N ARG A 9 -36.66 -33.75 8.36
CA ARG A 9 -35.50 -34.53 7.88
C ARG A 9 -35.44 -34.95 6.40
N LEU A 10 -34.38 -34.50 5.74
CA LEU A 10 -33.36 -35.44 5.24
C LEU A 10 -32.00 -34.73 5.07
N PHE A 11 -31.04 -35.09 5.93
CA PHE A 11 -29.62 -34.80 5.75
C PHE A 11 -29.08 -35.75 4.67
N LEU A 12 -28.45 -35.20 3.63
CA LEU A 12 -27.63 -35.95 2.69
C LEU A 12 -26.19 -35.40 2.78
N LEU A 13 -25.31 -36.19 3.40
CA LEU A 13 -23.86 -36.05 3.26
C LEU A 13 -23.43 -36.47 1.85
N PRO A 14 -22.44 -35.82 1.23
CA PRO A 14 -21.68 -36.45 0.15
C PRO A 14 -20.59 -37.35 0.74
N LEU A 15 -20.52 -38.56 0.19
CA LEU A 15 -19.55 -39.60 0.44
C LEU A 15 -18.12 -39.12 0.13
N CYS A 16 -17.21 -39.39 1.07
CA CYS A 16 -15.78 -39.45 0.85
C CYS A 16 -15.44 -40.77 0.12
N LEU A 17 -14.79 -40.70 -1.04
CA LEU A 17 -14.11 -41.84 -1.64
C LEU A 17 -12.75 -41.38 -2.16
N GLY A 18 -11.70 -41.81 -1.47
CA GLY A 18 -10.32 -41.47 -1.78
C GLY A 18 -9.79 -42.19 -3.02
N LEU A 19 -8.85 -41.53 -3.69
CA LEU A 19 -7.82 -42.18 -4.50
C LEU A 19 -6.46 -41.59 -4.10
N LEU A 20 -5.67 -42.42 -3.40
CA LEU A 20 -4.25 -42.22 -3.15
C LEU A 20 -3.48 -42.72 -4.38
N VAL A 21 -2.72 -41.85 -5.06
CA VAL A 21 -1.32 -42.14 -5.44
C VAL A 21 -0.52 -40.84 -5.45
N SER A 22 0.61 -40.92 -4.77
CA SER A 22 1.71 -39.99 -4.52
C SER A 22 2.35 -39.29 -5.72
N VAL A 23 2.66 -38.00 -5.56
CA VAL A 23 3.98 -37.44 -5.92
C VAL A 23 4.35 -36.42 -4.83
N GLY A 24 5.47 -36.66 -4.14
CA GLY A 24 5.95 -35.81 -3.05
C GLY A 24 6.60 -34.53 -3.57
N CYS A 25 6.39 -33.44 -2.86
CA CYS A 25 7.25 -32.27 -2.92
C CYS A 25 8.08 -32.24 -1.64
N TYR A 26 9.37 -32.51 -1.79
CA TYR A 26 10.37 -32.34 -0.75
C TYR A 26 10.62 -30.85 -0.56
N SER A 27 10.46 -30.38 0.67
CA SER A 27 11.13 -29.21 1.21
C SER A 27 12.64 -29.46 1.21
N ASN A 28 13.42 -28.53 0.65
CA ASN A 28 14.75 -28.18 1.14
C ASN A 28 15.17 -26.81 0.58
N LEU A 29 15.25 -25.85 1.49
CA LEU A 29 16.11 -24.67 1.41
C LEU A 29 17.55 -25.14 1.13
N SER A 30 18.18 -24.65 0.07
CA SER A 30 19.62 -24.79 -0.15
C SER A 30 20.25 -23.41 -0.17
N LEU A 31 21.20 -23.24 0.74
CA LEU A 31 22.14 -22.13 0.81
C LEU A 31 22.91 -21.97 -0.50
N GLY A 32 23.31 -20.71 -0.72
CA GLY A 32 23.97 -20.25 -1.93
C GLY A 32 25.33 -20.87 -2.20
N GLU A 33 25.68 -20.90 -3.48
CA GLU A 33 27.02 -21.23 -3.92
C GLU A 33 27.59 -20.07 -4.74
N HIS A 34 28.74 -19.60 -4.27
CA HIS A 34 29.60 -18.59 -4.85
C HIS A 34 30.13 -19.06 -6.22
N GLY A 35 30.01 -18.19 -7.22
CA GLY A 35 30.65 -18.37 -8.52
C GLY A 35 32.17 -18.25 -8.41
N GLN A 36 32.87 -19.29 -8.87
CA GLN A 36 34.31 -19.34 -9.00
C GLN A 36 34.69 -19.12 -10.48
N ILE A 37 35.57 -18.16 -10.75
CA ILE A 37 36.27 -18.01 -12.04
C ILE A 37 37.79 -18.16 -11.82
N ASP A 38 38.24 -19.38 -12.08
CA ASP A 38 39.30 -19.81 -13.01
C ASP A 38 40.71 -19.15 -13.08
N GLN A 39 41.69 -20.06 -13.23
CA GLN A 39 43.08 -19.96 -13.76
C GLN A 39 44.16 -19.32 -12.86
N GLY A 40 45.34 -19.90 -12.65
CA GLY A 40 45.97 -21.11 -13.17
C GLY A 40 47.41 -21.23 -12.63
N ALA A 41 47.96 -22.44 -12.78
CA ALA A 41 49.31 -22.95 -12.55
C ALA A 41 50.49 -21.95 -12.45
N ASP A 42 51.46 -22.21 -11.56
CA ASP A 42 52.74 -22.83 -11.98
C ASP A 42 53.58 -23.32 -10.78
N ASP A 43 54.48 -24.23 -11.08
CA ASP A 43 55.41 -24.97 -10.24
C ASP A 43 56.60 -24.15 -9.68
N GLY A 44 57.47 -24.79 -8.88
CA GLY A 44 58.88 -24.35 -8.82
C GLY A 44 59.56 -24.27 -7.45
N SER A 45 60.20 -25.37 -7.09
CA SER A 45 61.21 -25.59 -6.04
C SER A 45 62.34 -24.55 -5.90
N GLY A 46 62.75 -24.27 -4.65
CA GLY A 46 64.13 -24.35 -4.16
C GLY A 46 65.15 -23.21 -4.42
N GLY A 47 65.88 -22.81 -3.38
CA GLY A 47 67.26 -22.32 -3.50
C GLY A 47 67.65 -21.12 -2.62
N ASP A 48 68.58 -21.39 -1.70
CA ASP A 48 69.30 -20.48 -0.79
C ASP A 48 70.03 -19.30 -1.48
N ASP A 49 70.26 -18.18 -0.78
CA ASP A 49 71.62 -17.68 -0.41
C ASP A 49 71.55 -16.35 0.39
N GLN A 50 72.64 -16.07 1.09
CA GLN A 50 72.84 -15.23 2.29
C GLN A 50 72.92 -13.71 2.05
N ASN A 51 72.71 -12.89 3.11
CA ASN A 51 73.72 -11.91 3.58
C ASN A 51 73.36 -11.18 4.91
N GLN A 52 74.01 -11.62 6.00
CA GLN A 52 74.68 -10.86 7.09
C GLN A 52 74.12 -9.51 7.62
N GLY A 53 73.82 -9.52 8.94
CA GLY A 53 74.69 -8.87 9.94
C GLY A 53 74.26 -7.52 10.54
N ALA A 54 73.82 -7.52 11.80
CA ALA A 54 74.48 -6.80 12.90
C ALA A 54 73.70 -6.97 14.22
N ALA A 55 74.41 -7.38 15.27
CA ALA A 55 74.00 -7.36 16.66
C ALA A 55 74.87 -6.32 17.42
N GLY A 56 74.29 -5.68 18.43
CA GLY A 56 74.92 -4.83 19.46
C GLY A 56 73.78 -4.24 20.29
N ASP A 57 73.50 -4.64 21.53
CA ASP A 57 74.24 -4.58 22.80
C ASP A 57 74.15 -3.24 23.55
N GLY A 58 73.47 -3.28 24.71
CA GLY A 58 73.86 -2.54 25.92
C GLY A 58 73.19 -1.20 26.24
N ILE A 59 73.09 -0.96 27.56
CA ILE A 59 72.67 0.25 28.31
C ILE A 59 71.16 0.25 28.57
N ASP A 60 70.59 -0.21 29.70
CA ASP A 60 70.93 0.06 31.12
C ASP A 60 71.21 1.54 31.38
N ASP A 61 70.14 2.34 31.39
CA ASP A 61 70.10 3.57 32.18
C ASP A 61 69.04 3.40 33.27
N GLN A 62 69.48 2.89 34.43
CA GLN A 62 68.98 3.42 35.68
C GLN A 62 69.48 4.86 35.80
N ASP A 63 68.63 5.83 35.45
CA ASP A 63 68.85 7.23 35.81
C ASP A 63 68.20 7.50 37.17
N ASP A 64 69.08 7.73 38.13
CA ASP A 64 68.86 8.02 39.52
C ASP A 64 68.70 9.53 39.74
N GLY A 65 67.49 9.92 40.11
CA GLY A 65 67.31 10.99 41.09
C GLY A 65 66.79 12.31 40.53
N THR A 66 65.47 12.45 40.57
CA THR A 66 64.91 13.58 41.30
C THR A 66 63.98 13.04 42.38
N GLY A 67 64.36 13.30 43.64
CA GLY A 67 63.52 13.01 44.77
C GLY A 67 62.30 13.91 44.77
N PHE A 68 61.14 13.29 44.59
CA PHE A 68 59.98 13.49 45.44
C PHE A 68 59.66 12.07 45.92
N GLY A 69 60.15 11.68 47.09
CA GLY A 69 59.41 12.02 48.28
C GLY A 69 58.27 11.02 48.35
N ASP A 70 58.59 9.86 48.90
CA ASP A 70 57.64 8.85 49.35
C ASP A 70 56.78 9.50 50.46
N ASP A 71 55.89 10.40 50.07
CA ASP A 71 54.69 10.70 50.82
C ASP A 71 53.63 9.78 50.24
N ALA A 72 53.37 8.72 50.98
CA ALA A 72 52.23 7.84 50.77
C ALA A 72 50.93 8.60 51.13
N GLY A 73 50.68 9.70 50.42
CA GLY A 73 49.35 10.12 50.05
C GLY A 73 49.21 9.76 48.58
N THR A 74 48.57 8.63 48.29
CA THR A 74 47.92 8.46 47.00
C THR A 74 46.90 9.58 46.93
N ASP A 75 47.29 10.69 46.31
CA ASP A 75 46.37 11.74 45.89
C ASP A 75 45.60 11.17 44.69
N ASP A 76 44.75 10.18 44.99
CA ASP A 76 43.78 9.56 44.07
C ASP A 76 42.84 10.62 43.48
N GLU A 77 42.86 11.85 44.00
CA GLU A 77 42.02 12.99 43.61
C GLU A 77 42.46 13.67 42.29
N LEU A 78 43.64 13.37 41.74
CA LEU A 78 44.14 13.96 40.48
C LEU A 78 44.38 12.94 39.35
N VAL A 79 43.94 11.70 39.53
CA VAL A 79 43.99 10.68 38.48
C VAL A 79 42.84 10.94 37.50
N ASP A 80 43.16 10.80 36.21
CA ASP A 80 42.22 10.76 35.09
C ASP A 80 42.11 9.26 34.74
N GLY A 81 41.02 8.65 35.20
CA GLY A 81 40.82 7.19 35.21
C GLY A 81 40.40 6.60 33.87
N ASP A 82 39.77 7.40 33.01
CA ASP A 82 39.18 6.96 31.74
C ASP A 82 39.76 7.65 30.49
N GLY A 83 40.58 8.69 30.67
CA GLY A 83 41.32 9.37 29.62
C GLY A 83 40.53 10.45 28.88
N ASP A 84 39.47 10.99 29.46
CA ASP A 84 38.64 12.06 28.91
C ASP A 84 39.29 13.47 29.04
N GLY A 85 40.32 13.58 29.90
CA GLY A 85 41.06 14.82 30.18
C GLY A 85 40.57 15.60 31.41
N HIS A 86 39.61 15.05 32.15
CA HIS A 86 39.19 15.50 33.46
C HIS A 86 39.78 14.58 34.54
N SER A 87 39.88 15.10 35.76
CA SER A 87 40.36 14.29 36.90
C SER A 87 39.19 13.88 37.77
N ALA A 88 39.35 12.81 38.56
CA ALA A 88 38.36 12.32 39.53
C ALA A 88 37.73 13.37 40.48
N THR A 89 38.31 14.57 40.63
CA THR A 89 37.72 15.66 41.41
C THR A 89 36.82 16.61 40.64
N SER A 90 36.96 16.67 39.32
CA SER A 90 36.11 17.45 38.42
C SER A 90 35.11 16.58 37.67
N ASP A 91 35.43 15.30 37.52
CA ASP A 91 34.63 14.30 36.85
C ASP A 91 33.72 13.58 37.86
N CYS A 92 32.44 13.48 37.54
CA CYS A 92 31.44 12.80 38.34
C CYS A 92 31.45 11.26 38.17
N ASP A 93 32.05 10.72 37.09
CA ASP A 93 32.34 9.30 36.89
C ASP A 93 33.66 9.07 36.13
N ASP A 94 34.79 9.13 36.84
CA ASP A 94 36.19 8.91 36.38
C ASP A 94 36.49 7.51 35.77
N GLY A 95 35.45 6.71 35.51
CA GLY A 95 35.52 5.43 34.82
C GLY A 95 34.77 5.39 33.49
N ASP A 96 34.05 6.45 33.11
CA ASP A 96 33.28 6.57 31.89
C ASP A 96 33.63 7.85 31.12
N PRO A 97 34.39 7.76 30.01
CA PRO A 97 34.87 8.94 29.30
C PRO A 97 33.78 9.68 28.50
N SER A 98 32.52 9.27 28.65
CA SER A 98 31.35 9.99 28.14
C SER A 98 30.64 10.85 29.19
N VAL A 99 31.03 10.72 30.47
CA VAL A 99 30.51 11.49 31.61
C VAL A 99 31.62 12.40 32.10
N HIS A 100 31.53 13.69 31.81
CA HIS A 100 32.54 14.67 32.19
C HIS A 100 32.03 16.10 32.07
N PRO A 101 32.67 17.09 32.72
CA PRO A 101 32.33 18.49 32.53
C PRO A 101 32.20 18.90 31.06
N GLU A 102 31.10 19.55 30.70
CA GLU A 102 30.77 19.97 29.32
C GLU A 102 30.47 18.83 28.32
N ALA A 103 30.25 17.58 28.77
CA ALA A 103 29.75 16.53 27.89
C ALA A 103 28.32 16.86 27.38
N PRO A 104 27.92 16.39 26.19
CA PRO A 104 26.53 16.50 25.76
C PRO A 104 25.64 15.54 26.54
N GLU A 105 24.63 16.09 27.20
CA GLU A 105 23.55 15.32 27.83
C GLU A 105 22.88 14.38 26.82
N ASN A 106 22.53 13.18 27.30
CA ASN A 106 21.69 12.20 26.63
C ASN A 106 20.59 11.79 27.60
N CYS A 107 19.36 11.49 27.15
CA CYS A 107 18.32 10.96 28.05
C CYS A 107 18.66 9.52 28.51
N ASN A 108 19.62 9.37 29.41
CA ASN A 108 20.11 8.10 29.96
C ASN A 108 19.96 8.06 31.49
N GLY A 109 19.50 9.14 32.12
CA GLY A 109 19.32 9.27 33.56
C GLY A 109 20.63 9.51 34.32
N ILE A 110 21.68 9.93 33.62
CA ILE A 110 23.01 10.28 34.13
C ILE A 110 23.19 11.79 33.91
N ASP A 111 23.86 12.45 34.86
CA ASP A 111 24.37 13.81 34.71
C ASP A 111 25.66 13.67 33.89
N ASP A 112 25.55 13.68 32.56
CA ASP A 112 26.67 13.44 31.65
C ASP A 112 27.65 14.62 31.72
N ASP A 113 27.17 15.84 31.93
CA ASP A 113 27.96 17.08 31.93
C ASP A 113 28.48 17.53 33.32
N CYS A 114 28.15 16.77 34.36
CA CYS A 114 28.50 16.97 35.76
C CYS A 114 28.08 18.35 36.34
N ASP A 115 27.04 19.01 35.83
CA ASP A 115 26.55 20.29 36.34
C ASP A 115 25.62 20.17 37.57
N GLY A 116 25.20 18.94 37.89
CA GLY A 116 24.31 18.60 38.99
C GLY A 116 22.82 18.56 38.65
N VAL A 117 22.47 18.73 37.38
CA VAL A 117 21.16 18.43 36.78
C VAL A 117 21.32 17.15 35.94
N VAL A 118 20.22 16.44 35.68
CA VAL A 118 20.25 15.17 34.94
C VAL A 118 19.39 15.36 33.71
N ASP A 119 19.90 14.98 32.55
CA ASP A 119 19.26 15.03 31.23
C ASP A 119 18.69 16.43 30.88
N GLU A 120 19.36 17.52 31.27
CA GLU A 120 18.92 18.87 30.91
C GLU A 120 19.18 19.21 29.44
N GLU A 121 18.36 20.11 28.91
CA GLU A 121 18.44 20.55 27.51
C GLU A 121 18.24 19.42 26.45
N VAL A 122 17.95 18.18 26.88
CA VAL A 122 17.53 17.05 26.04
C VAL A 122 16.05 16.77 26.27
N GLN A 123 15.31 16.51 25.18
CA GLN A 123 13.91 16.15 25.22
C GLN A 123 13.62 15.13 24.13
N LEU A 124 13.09 13.97 24.50
CA LEU A 124 12.44 13.04 23.58
C LEU A 124 11.00 13.52 23.35
N GLN A 125 10.56 13.42 22.11
CA GLN A 125 9.16 13.64 21.75
C GLN A 125 8.40 12.33 21.83
N SER A 126 7.24 12.35 22.46
CA SER A 126 6.38 11.18 22.56
C SER A 126 4.90 11.54 22.49
N TYR A 127 4.11 10.66 21.90
CA TYR A 127 2.68 10.82 21.62
C TYR A 127 1.91 9.64 22.18
N ILE A 128 0.66 9.81 22.61
CA ILE A 128 -0.19 8.69 23.01
C ILE A 128 -0.62 7.95 21.75
N ASP A 129 -0.34 6.65 21.73
CA ASP A 129 -0.82 5.72 20.69
C ASP A 129 -2.16 5.11 21.17
N GLY A 130 -3.25 5.64 20.63
CA GLY A 130 -4.61 5.34 21.09
C GLY A 130 -5.10 3.96 20.69
N ASP A 131 -4.69 3.49 19.52
CA ASP A 131 -5.23 2.31 18.85
C ASP A 131 -4.20 1.18 18.65
N GLY A 132 -2.92 1.47 18.84
CA GLY A 132 -1.81 0.53 18.89
C GLY A 132 -1.14 0.26 17.54
N ASP A 133 -1.17 1.18 16.58
CA ASP A 133 -0.50 1.01 15.28
C ASP A 133 0.95 1.53 15.22
N GLY A 134 1.38 2.26 16.25
CA GLY A 134 2.73 2.79 16.37
C GLY A 134 2.88 4.27 15.98
N PHE A 135 1.81 4.93 15.56
CA PHE A 135 1.71 6.38 15.43
C PHE A 135 0.84 6.93 16.56
N GLY A 136 0.96 8.21 16.87
CA GLY A 136 0.23 8.79 18.00
C GLY A 136 -0.29 10.20 17.75
N ASP A 137 -1.22 10.59 18.61
CA ASP A 137 -1.97 11.84 18.54
C ASP A 137 -1.05 13.04 18.72
N ASP A 138 -0.89 13.85 17.67
CA ASP A 138 -0.10 15.09 17.66
C ASP A 138 -0.51 16.07 18.78
N ALA A 139 -1.78 16.05 19.21
CA ALA A 139 -2.29 16.90 20.30
C ALA A 139 -1.80 16.44 21.68
N THR A 140 -1.22 15.24 21.79
CA THR A 140 -0.72 14.65 23.03
C THR A 140 0.79 14.74 23.18
N LEU A 141 1.47 15.47 22.28
CA LEU A 141 2.91 15.70 22.29
C LEU A 141 3.40 16.02 23.71
N GLN A 142 4.29 15.16 24.19
CA GLN A 142 5.02 15.34 25.42
C GLN A 142 6.52 15.39 25.10
N LEU A 143 7.21 16.30 25.78
CA LEU A 143 8.65 16.50 25.67
C LEU A 143 9.27 16.18 27.04
N ASP A 144 9.92 15.04 27.15
CA ASP A 144 10.58 14.56 28.36
C ASP A 144 11.72 13.58 28.05
N CYS A 145 12.48 13.20 29.08
CA CYS A 145 13.54 12.19 28.99
C CYS A 145 13.15 10.85 29.63
N GLU A 146 11.88 10.69 30.02
CA GLU A 146 11.37 9.45 30.62
C GLU A 146 10.47 8.72 29.63
N GLU A 147 10.85 7.50 29.24
CA GLU A 147 9.98 6.62 28.46
C GLU A 147 8.71 6.31 29.26
N GLN A 148 7.54 6.65 28.69
CA GLN A 148 6.25 6.42 29.32
C GLN A 148 5.49 5.30 28.62
N GLU A 149 4.99 4.34 29.39
CA GLU A 149 4.15 3.27 28.86
C GLU A 149 2.92 3.84 28.13
N GLY A 150 2.67 3.33 26.91
CA GLY A 150 1.54 3.75 26.08
C GLY A 150 1.81 5.00 25.23
N ARG A 151 3.09 5.36 25.05
CA ARG A 151 3.49 6.40 24.11
C ARG A 151 4.44 5.88 23.03
N VAL A 152 4.46 6.57 21.89
CA VAL A 152 5.29 6.30 20.71
C VAL A 152 6.04 7.55 20.27
N GLU A 153 7.16 7.40 19.55
CA GLU A 153 7.99 8.52 19.07
C GLU A 153 7.47 9.17 17.77
N LEU A 154 6.66 8.40 17.02
CA LEU A 154 6.10 8.83 15.75
C LEU A 154 4.73 9.48 15.99
N GLY A 155 4.62 10.76 15.66
CA GLY A 155 3.34 11.45 15.61
C GLY A 155 2.74 11.41 14.20
N GLY A 156 1.67 12.16 13.99
CA GLY A 156 1.04 12.35 12.70
C GLY A 156 0.00 11.30 12.33
N ASP A 157 -0.52 10.56 13.31
CA ASP A 157 -1.71 9.73 13.14
C ASP A 157 -2.91 10.64 12.75
N CYS A 158 -3.63 10.25 11.70
CA CYS A 158 -4.78 11.01 11.22
C CYS A 158 -6.13 10.45 11.71
N ASP A 159 -6.15 9.28 12.35
CA ASP A 159 -7.31 8.73 13.06
C ASP A 159 -6.88 7.88 14.27
N ASP A 160 -6.63 8.54 15.41
CA ASP A 160 -6.13 7.95 16.67
C ASP A 160 -7.00 6.85 17.33
N ASP A 161 -8.12 6.48 16.68
CA ASP A 161 -9.07 5.45 17.11
C ASP A 161 -9.10 4.22 16.15
N ASP A 162 -8.41 4.24 15.00
CA ASP A 162 -8.41 3.18 13.99
C ASP A 162 -6.98 2.73 13.57
N PRO A 163 -6.52 1.54 14.01
CA PRO A 163 -5.14 1.07 13.78
C PRO A 163 -4.88 0.63 12.33
N GLN A 164 -5.79 0.94 11.40
CA GLN A 164 -5.65 0.80 9.96
C GLN A 164 -5.54 2.15 9.25
N VAL A 165 -5.32 3.26 9.98
CA VAL A 165 -5.24 4.61 9.42
C VAL A 165 -4.01 5.30 9.99
N TYR A 166 -2.87 5.20 9.30
CA TYR A 166 -1.62 5.79 9.77
C TYR A 166 -0.64 6.12 8.64
N PRO A 167 0.29 7.07 8.84
CA PRO A 167 1.27 7.45 7.84
C PRO A 167 2.05 6.27 7.23
N GLY A 168 1.91 6.08 5.91
CA GLY A 168 2.64 5.05 5.16
C GLY A 168 2.07 3.63 5.29
N ASN A 169 0.89 3.47 5.89
CA ASN A 169 0.09 2.27 5.72
C ASN A 169 -0.18 2.00 4.22
N PRO A 170 -0.22 0.75 3.73
CA PRO A 170 -0.64 0.51 2.36
C PRO A 170 -2.10 0.96 2.15
N ALA A 171 -2.34 1.78 1.12
CA ALA A 171 -3.68 2.23 0.73
C ALA A 171 -4.68 1.06 0.67
N GLN A 172 -5.81 1.22 1.34
CA GLN A 172 -6.95 0.33 1.25
C GLN A 172 -8.09 1.03 0.54
N VAL A 173 -8.83 0.29 -0.29
CA VAL A 173 -9.94 0.83 -1.07
C VAL A 173 -11.23 0.74 -0.26
N ASP A 174 -11.37 1.59 0.75
CA ASP A 174 -12.46 1.59 1.72
C ASP A 174 -13.11 2.96 1.98
N GLY A 175 -12.61 4.02 1.34
CA GLY A 175 -13.09 5.38 1.51
C GLY A 175 -12.44 6.17 2.63
N LEU A 176 -11.47 5.58 3.33
CA LEU A 176 -10.62 6.25 4.30
C LEU A 176 -9.33 6.73 3.63
N ASP A 177 -8.66 7.66 4.31
CA ASP A 177 -7.29 8.10 3.97
C ASP A 177 -6.34 7.20 4.77
N SER A 178 -6.26 5.91 4.40
CA SER A 178 -5.63 4.89 5.27
C SER A 178 -4.15 5.15 5.51
N ASP A 179 -3.48 5.94 4.66
CA ASP A 179 -2.05 6.24 4.71
C ASP A 179 -1.72 7.69 5.08
N CYS A 180 -2.73 8.48 5.45
CA CYS A 180 -2.66 9.87 5.88
C CYS A 180 -1.95 10.79 4.86
N ASP A 181 -1.98 10.48 3.57
CA ASP A 181 -1.35 11.28 2.52
C ASP A 181 -2.25 12.43 2.03
N GLY A 182 -3.51 12.48 2.50
CA GLY A 182 -4.51 13.47 2.16
C GLY A 182 -5.38 13.09 0.96
N ALA A 183 -5.12 11.97 0.30
CA ALA A 183 -5.97 11.37 -0.70
C ALA A 183 -6.97 10.41 -0.03
N ARG A 184 -8.21 10.44 -0.47
CA ARG A 184 -9.24 9.46 -0.10
C ARG A 184 -9.68 8.73 -1.35
N ASP A 185 -10.10 7.49 -1.20
CA ASP A 185 -10.84 6.85 -2.29
C ASP A 185 -12.12 7.61 -2.61
N TRP A 186 -12.53 7.48 -3.86
CA TRP A 186 -13.73 8.09 -4.38
C TRP A 186 -14.85 7.06 -4.35
N LEU A 187 -15.92 7.35 -3.61
CA LEU A 187 -17.16 6.58 -3.78
C LEU A 187 -17.74 6.94 -5.15
N VAL A 188 -17.89 5.91 -5.99
CA VAL A 188 -18.47 6.02 -7.31
C VAL A 188 -19.72 5.16 -7.39
N THR A 189 -20.83 5.79 -7.77
CA THR A 189 -22.12 5.15 -7.93
C THR A 189 -22.44 5.02 -9.42
N PHE A 190 -22.44 3.79 -9.92
CA PHE A 190 -22.76 3.47 -11.31
C PHE A 190 -24.23 3.10 -11.44
N TYR A 191 -24.91 3.71 -12.40
CA TYR A 191 -26.24 3.36 -12.84
C TYR A 191 -26.15 2.91 -14.29
N LEU A 192 -26.60 1.68 -14.57
CA LEU A 192 -26.46 1.06 -15.87
C LEU A 192 -27.79 0.47 -16.29
N ALA A 193 -28.09 0.49 -17.58
CA ALA A 193 -29.18 -0.27 -18.17
C ALA A 193 -28.87 -0.61 -19.63
N VAL A 194 -29.29 -1.80 -20.06
CA VAL A 194 -29.33 -2.21 -21.47
C VAL A 194 -30.74 -2.70 -21.78
N ASP A 195 -31.27 -2.44 -22.98
CA ASP A 195 -32.63 -2.83 -23.37
C ASP A 195 -32.95 -4.29 -23.06
N ASP A 196 -32.19 -5.21 -23.64
CA ASP A 196 -32.42 -6.63 -23.44
C ASP A 196 -31.62 -7.20 -22.27
N ALA A 197 -30.29 -7.18 -22.40
CA ALA A 197 -29.39 -7.68 -21.39
C ALA A 197 -27.99 -7.08 -21.58
N GLY A 198 -27.25 -6.94 -20.48
CA GLY A 198 -25.86 -6.57 -20.52
C GLY A 198 -25.12 -6.94 -19.24
N GLU A 199 -23.80 -6.99 -19.32
CA GLU A 199 -22.87 -7.16 -18.22
C GLU A 199 -22.01 -5.89 -18.06
N PHE A 200 -21.73 -5.54 -16.81
CA PHE A 200 -20.89 -4.43 -16.39
C PHE A 200 -19.49 -4.91 -16.04
N CYS A 201 -18.47 -4.21 -16.53
CA CYS A 201 -17.09 -4.35 -16.07
C CYS A 201 -16.48 -2.99 -15.72
N LEU A 202 -15.52 -3.02 -14.80
CA LEU A 202 -14.75 -1.87 -14.35
C LEU A 202 -13.30 -2.30 -14.21
N ASN A 203 -12.39 -1.64 -14.92
CA ASN A 203 -10.95 -1.90 -14.87
C ASN A 203 -10.53 -3.37 -15.11
N ASP A 204 -11.33 -4.15 -15.82
CA ASP A 204 -11.27 -5.61 -15.71
C ASP A 204 -10.39 -6.30 -16.77
N SER A 205 -9.66 -7.33 -16.30
CA SER A 205 -8.82 -8.27 -17.06
C SER A 205 -9.44 -9.68 -17.22
N GLY A 206 -10.66 -9.95 -16.72
CA GLY A 206 -11.35 -11.23 -16.94
C GLY A 206 -12.58 -11.60 -16.09
N SER A 207 -13.11 -10.73 -15.23
CA SER A 207 -14.34 -10.92 -14.46
C SER A 207 -15.29 -9.70 -14.46
N MET A 208 -16.51 -9.90 -14.96
CA MET A 208 -17.60 -8.92 -14.89
C MET A 208 -18.05 -8.69 -13.44
N ILE A 209 -18.48 -7.46 -13.13
CA ILE A 209 -18.99 -7.06 -11.81
C ILE A 209 -20.44 -7.55 -11.61
N GLY A 210 -21.26 -7.47 -12.64
CA GLY A 210 -22.66 -7.87 -12.57
C GLY A 210 -23.46 -7.54 -13.83
N ASP A 211 -24.78 -7.72 -13.77
CA ASP A 211 -25.68 -7.41 -14.88
C ASP A 211 -26.14 -5.94 -14.90
N THR A 212 -26.40 -5.39 -16.07
CA THR A 212 -26.86 -4.00 -16.22
C THR A 212 -28.35 -3.80 -15.88
N GLY A 213 -29.11 -4.85 -15.56
CA GLY A 213 -30.57 -4.77 -15.53
C GLY A 213 -31.17 -4.53 -16.93
N GLY A 214 -32.48 -4.26 -17.00
CA GLY A 214 -33.20 -3.94 -18.25
C GLY A 214 -33.49 -2.44 -18.40
N TRP A 215 -33.80 -1.96 -19.60
CA TRP A 215 -34.02 -0.51 -19.84
C TRP A 215 -35.05 0.18 -18.93
N THR A 216 -36.07 -0.52 -18.44
CA THR A 216 -37.04 0.08 -17.50
C THR A 216 -36.57 0.05 -16.05
N THR A 217 -35.70 -0.89 -15.68
CA THR A 217 -35.32 -1.11 -14.28
C THR A 217 -33.95 -0.51 -13.96
N GLY A 218 -32.98 -0.73 -14.86
CA GLY A 218 -31.55 -0.55 -14.62
C GLY A 218 -31.04 -1.39 -13.45
N ASN A 219 -29.76 -1.21 -13.14
CA ASN A 219 -29.11 -1.63 -11.90
C ASN A 219 -28.18 -0.52 -11.38
N GLN A 220 -27.76 -0.67 -10.13
CA GLN A 220 -26.90 0.28 -9.43
C GLN A 220 -25.74 -0.46 -8.74
N TYR A 221 -24.55 0.13 -8.77
CA TYR A 221 -23.35 -0.34 -8.07
C TYR A 221 -22.68 0.81 -7.32
N GLU A 222 -22.30 0.58 -6.08
CA GLU A 222 -21.50 1.50 -5.27
C GLU A 222 -20.14 0.88 -5.04
N ILE A 223 -19.09 1.57 -5.50
CA ILE A 223 -17.72 1.05 -5.51
C ILE A 223 -16.77 2.18 -5.11
N TRP A 224 -15.87 1.90 -4.18
CA TRP A 224 -14.74 2.78 -3.86
C TRP A 224 -13.64 2.59 -4.89
N LEU A 225 -13.07 3.68 -5.38
CA LEU A 225 -12.00 3.69 -6.38
C LEU A 225 -10.89 4.65 -5.97
N GLU A 226 -9.65 4.23 -6.17
CA GLU A 226 -8.47 5.07 -6.01
C GLU A 226 -8.48 6.24 -7.01
N SER A 227 -7.62 7.23 -6.82
CA SER A 227 -7.35 8.26 -7.83
C SER A 227 -6.69 7.67 -9.08
N GLY A 228 -6.91 8.31 -10.24
CA GLY A 228 -6.30 7.92 -11.51
C GLY A 228 -7.30 7.49 -12.58
N VAL A 229 -6.83 6.76 -13.59
CA VAL A 229 -7.64 6.41 -14.78
C VAL A 229 -8.38 5.09 -14.56
N HIS A 230 -9.70 5.14 -14.79
CA HIS A 230 -10.60 4.00 -14.72
C HIS A 230 -11.32 3.81 -16.05
N THR A 231 -11.67 2.56 -16.37
CA THR A 231 -12.48 2.21 -17.52
C THR A 231 -13.79 1.62 -17.08
N ILE A 232 -14.89 2.22 -17.55
CA ILE A 232 -16.21 1.61 -17.52
C ILE A 232 -16.46 0.88 -18.83
N GLY A 233 -16.92 -0.37 -18.74
CA GLY A 233 -17.29 -1.17 -19.89
C GLY A 233 -18.66 -1.81 -19.75
N ILE A 234 -19.39 -1.84 -20.85
CA ILE A 234 -20.70 -2.48 -20.99
C ILE A 234 -20.61 -3.49 -22.12
N LYS A 235 -20.87 -4.75 -21.81
CA LYS A 235 -21.09 -5.80 -22.80
C LYS A 235 -22.59 -6.03 -22.91
N GLY A 236 -23.21 -5.50 -23.96
CA GLY A 236 -24.64 -5.62 -24.20
C GLY A 236 -24.97 -6.68 -25.24
N TRP A 237 -26.20 -7.19 -25.20
CA TRP A 237 -26.75 -8.11 -26.19
C TRP A 237 -28.05 -7.55 -26.76
N ASP A 238 -28.16 -7.51 -28.09
CA ASP A 238 -29.44 -7.39 -28.79
C ASP A 238 -30.05 -8.79 -28.94
N LEU A 239 -31.14 -9.04 -28.22
CA LEU A 239 -31.95 -10.25 -28.30
C LEU A 239 -33.28 -10.02 -29.07
N GLY A 240 -33.54 -8.77 -29.46
CA GLY A 240 -34.76 -8.26 -30.10
C GLY A 240 -34.72 -8.21 -31.63
N GLN A 241 -35.57 -7.38 -32.26
CA GLN A 241 -35.79 -7.40 -33.73
C GLN A 241 -35.79 -6.01 -34.39
N VAL A 242 -35.51 -4.90 -33.69
CA VAL A 242 -35.50 -3.58 -34.36
C VAL A 242 -34.42 -2.60 -33.88
N ILE A 243 -34.34 -2.23 -32.60
CA ILE A 243 -33.27 -1.36 -32.09
C ILE A 243 -32.96 -1.76 -30.65
N THR A 244 -31.72 -1.57 -30.22
CA THR A 244 -31.26 -1.76 -28.84
C THR A 244 -30.40 -0.57 -28.43
N ALA A 245 -30.20 -0.38 -27.13
CA ALA A 245 -29.35 0.65 -26.58
C ALA A 245 -28.86 0.31 -25.18
N ALA A 246 -27.76 0.96 -24.81
CA ALA A 246 -27.23 1.02 -23.47
C ALA A 246 -27.31 2.46 -22.95
N ILE A 247 -27.37 2.60 -21.63
CA ILE A 247 -27.27 3.88 -20.94
C ILE A 247 -26.49 3.71 -19.64
N ALA A 248 -25.68 4.71 -19.35
CA ALA A 248 -24.84 4.81 -18.15
C ALA A 248 -24.95 6.21 -17.55
N HIS A 249 -25.07 6.27 -16.23
CA HIS A 249 -24.93 7.46 -15.41
C HIS A 249 -24.01 7.10 -14.24
N VAL A 250 -23.04 7.96 -13.93
CA VAL A 250 -22.05 7.71 -12.89
C VAL A 250 -21.92 8.95 -12.02
N GLU A 251 -22.20 8.80 -10.73
CA GLU A 251 -22.03 9.85 -9.73
C GLU A 251 -20.75 9.60 -8.95
N ILE A 252 -19.92 10.64 -8.78
CA ILE A 252 -18.71 10.61 -7.95
C ILE A 252 -18.99 11.38 -6.66
N SER A 253 -18.38 10.96 -5.57
CA SER A 253 -18.54 11.56 -4.23
C SER A 253 -18.29 13.08 -4.12
N ASP A 254 -17.56 13.70 -5.06
CA ASP A 254 -17.38 15.16 -5.15
C ASP A 254 -18.54 15.90 -5.84
N GLY A 255 -19.54 15.15 -6.33
CA GLY A 255 -20.67 15.66 -7.09
C GLY A 255 -20.43 15.74 -8.60
N THR A 256 -19.26 15.29 -9.09
CA THR A 256 -19.01 15.13 -10.53
C THR A 256 -19.90 14.02 -11.08
N VAL A 257 -20.47 14.25 -12.27
CA VAL A 257 -21.33 13.29 -12.95
C VAL A 257 -20.77 12.99 -14.34
N TRP A 258 -20.59 11.70 -14.62
CA TRP A 258 -20.26 11.20 -15.96
C TRP A 258 -21.46 10.47 -16.53
N VAL A 259 -21.66 10.59 -17.84
CA VAL A 259 -22.78 9.95 -18.52
C VAL A 259 -22.37 9.28 -19.82
N SER A 260 -23.23 8.39 -20.27
CA SER A 260 -23.28 7.92 -21.65
C SER A 260 -23.64 9.06 -22.60
N ASP A 261 -22.81 9.26 -23.62
CA ASP A 261 -22.92 10.28 -24.66
C ASP A 261 -22.17 9.85 -25.94
N ASP A 262 -22.07 10.74 -26.93
CA ASP A 262 -21.40 10.49 -28.22
C ASP A 262 -19.87 10.33 -28.15
N THR A 263 -19.29 10.45 -26.95
CA THR A 263 -17.84 10.31 -26.74
C THR A 263 -17.42 8.91 -26.31
N TRP A 264 -18.37 7.99 -26.15
CA TRP A 264 -18.12 6.57 -25.91
C TRP A 264 -17.67 5.86 -27.18
N ARG A 265 -16.98 4.73 -27.01
CA ARG A 265 -16.53 3.89 -28.13
C ARG A 265 -17.17 2.52 -28.10
N TYR A 266 -17.33 1.93 -29.27
CA TYR A 266 -17.81 0.55 -29.44
C TYR A 266 -16.87 -0.26 -30.34
N ASP A 267 -16.79 -1.56 -30.06
CA ASP A 267 -16.04 -2.50 -30.90
C ASP A 267 -16.69 -2.66 -32.29
N PRO A 268 -16.00 -2.29 -33.40
CA PRO A 268 -16.54 -2.42 -34.75
C PRO A 268 -16.62 -3.87 -35.25
N ASN A 269 -16.01 -4.82 -34.54
CA ASN A 269 -15.99 -6.23 -34.93
C ASN A 269 -16.24 -7.16 -33.73
N PRO A 270 -17.42 -7.08 -33.08
CA PRO A 270 -17.68 -7.80 -31.84
C PRO A 270 -17.80 -9.33 -32.02
N ALA A 271 -17.91 -9.81 -33.26
CA ALA A 271 -17.92 -11.22 -33.62
C ALA A 271 -16.52 -11.81 -33.85
N ALA A 272 -15.46 -10.98 -33.80
CA ALA A 272 -14.08 -11.44 -33.93
C ALA A 272 -13.66 -12.37 -32.79
N ALA A 273 -12.57 -13.09 -33.01
CA ALA A 273 -11.98 -13.92 -31.96
C ALA A 273 -11.57 -13.08 -30.75
N ASP A 274 -11.81 -13.65 -29.56
CA ASP A 274 -11.65 -13.01 -28.24
C ASP A 274 -10.24 -12.42 -28.01
N GLU A 275 -9.22 -12.95 -28.72
CA GLU A 275 -7.82 -12.49 -28.65
C GLU A 275 -7.64 -11.01 -29.00
N THR A 276 -8.52 -10.43 -29.82
CA THR A 276 -8.49 -9.00 -30.17
C THR A 276 -9.14 -8.09 -29.13
N ARG A 277 -9.85 -8.67 -28.16
CA ARG A 277 -10.58 -7.97 -27.10
C ARG A 277 -10.09 -8.37 -25.70
N LEU A 278 -8.95 -9.06 -25.61
CA LEU A 278 -8.36 -9.40 -24.33
C LEU A 278 -7.99 -8.11 -23.59
N GLY A 279 -8.50 -7.94 -22.37
CA GLY A 279 -8.28 -6.72 -21.58
C GLY A 279 -9.05 -5.49 -22.06
N TRP A 280 -10.10 -5.63 -22.90
CA TRP A 280 -10.86 -4.47 -23.43
C TRP A 280 -11.44 -3.51 -22.37
N CYS A 281 -11.60 -4.00 -21.14
CA CYS A 281 -12.12 -3.23 -20.01
C CYS A 281 -11.02 -2.69 -19.09
N GLU A 282 -9.74 -2.85 -19.46
CA GLU A 282 -8.61 -2.32 -18.70
C GLU A 282 -8.35 -0.84 -19.07
N PRO A 283 -7.83 -0.01 -18.13
CA PRO A 283 -7.47 1.40 -18.38
C PRO A 283 -6.44 1.66 -19.48
N PHE A 284 -5.70 0.63 -19.91
CA PHE A 284 -4.61 0.77 -20.88
C PHE A 284 -4.88 0.01 -22.19
N PHE A 285 -6.14 -0.39 -22.41
CA PHE A 285 -6.54 -0.98 -23.67
C PHE A 285 -6.53 0.07 -24.79
N ASP A 286 -5.82 -0.22 -25.87
CA ASP A 286 -5.80 0.64 -27.06
C ASP A 286 -7.11 0.48 -27.86
N ASP A 287 -8.02 1.44 -27.67
CA ASP A 287 -9.29 1.52 -28.38
C ASP A 287 -9.28 2.51 -29.56
N GLU A 288 -8.11 2.94 -30.04
CA GLU A 288 -8.05 3.89 -31.17
C GLU A 288 -8.75 3.35 -32.42
N ALA A 289 -8.72 2.03 -32.60
CA ALA A 289 -9.38 1.33 -33.71
C ALA A 289 -10.89 1.13 -33.50
N TRP A 290 -11.44 1.46 -32.32
CA TRP A 290 -12.86 1.38 -32.04
C TRP A 290 -13.59 2.61 -32.55
N ASP A 291 -14.81 2.44 -33.02
CA ASP A 291 -15.63 3.53 -33.55
C ASP A 291 -16.35 4.26 -32.42
N LEU A 292 -16.70 5.54 -32.63
CA LEU A 292 -17.57 6.27 -31.70
C LEU A 292 -19.00 5.73 -31.77
N VAL A 293 -19.66 5.67 -30.61
CA VAL A 293 -21.06 5.23 -30.52
C VAL A 293 -21.99 6.14 -31.31
N LEU A 294 -23.14 5.59 -31.70
CA LEU A 294 -24.28 6.38 -32.12
C LEU A 294 -25.00 6.89 -30.85
N ASP A 295 -25.06 8.22 -30.68
CA ASP A 295 -25.97 8.86 -29.74
C ASP A 295 -27.39 8.83 -30.31
N ILE A 296 -28.26 8.04 -29.68
CA ILE A 296 -29.65 7.86 -30.10
C ILE A 296 -30.54 8.95 -29.48
N GLY A 297 -30.13 9.52 -28.36
CA GLY A 297 -30.79 10.67 -27.74
C GLY A 297 -30.94 10.54 -26.22
N PRO A 298 -31.33 11.65 -25.56
CA PRO A 298 -31.45 11.72 -24.11
C PRO A 298 -32.63 10.91 -23.58
N ILE A 299 -32.60 10.64 -22.27
CA ILE A 299 -33.77 10.21 -21.51
C ILE A 299 -34.95 11.17 -21.76
N GLY A 300 -36.13 10.59 -21.96
CA GLY A 300 -37.39 11.30 -22.17
C GLY A 300 -37.64 11.73 -23.62
N ASP A 301 -36.74 11.44 -24.56
CA ASP A 301 -36.98 11.74 -25.97
C ASP A 301 -38.03 10.81 -26.58
N SER A 302 -39.15 11.41 -26.99
CA SER A 302 -40.25 10.75 -27.70
C SER A 302 -39.90 10.15 -29.07
N SER A 303 -38.71 10.45 -29.61
CA SER A 303 -38.24 9.89 -30.88
C SER A 303 -37.72 8.45 -30.76
N ASN A 304 -37.36 8.02 -29.55
CA ASN A 304 -36.87 6.67 -29.24
C ASN A 304 -37.89 5.90 -28.35
N PRO A 305 -37.78 4.56 -28.25
CA PRO A 305 -38.76 3.75 -27.54
C PRO A 305 -38.56 3.69 -26.02
N TRP A 306 -37.41 4.12 -25.50
CA TRP A 306 -37.01 3.91 -24.10
C TRP A 306 -37.59 4.94 -23.14
N GLY A 307 -37.97 6.12 -23.63
CA GLY A 307 -38.77 7.08 -22.85
C GLY A 307 -38.09 7.51 -21.56
N ASP A 308 -38.80 7.41 -20.43
CA ASP A 308 -38.35 7.88 -19.11
C ASP A 308 -37.13 7.11 -18.58
N ALA A 309 -36.46 7.67 -17.57
CA ALA A 309 -35.28 7.08 -16.94
C ALA A 309 -35.59 5.66 -16.41
N PRO A 310 -34.62 4.72 -16.47
CA PRO A 310 -34.75 3.45 -15.75
C PRO A 310 -34.98 3.69 -14.25
N SER A 311 -35.73 2.83 -13.58
CA SER A 311 -36.18 3.09 -12.20
C SER A 311 -35.05 3.22 -11.16
N SER A 312 -33.87 2.66 -11.43
CA SER A 312 -32.70 2.80 -10.57
C SER A 312 -32.00 4.15 -10.74
N PHE A 313 -32.23 4.88 -11.85
CA PHE A 313 -31.52 6.10 -12.19
C PHE A 313 -32.13 7.33 -11.50
N PRO A 314 -31.34 8.40 -11.33
CA PRO A 314 -31.87 9.73 -11.07
C PRO A 314 -32.87 10.15 -12.15
N ALA A 315 -34.02 10.70 -11.75
CA ALA A 315 -35.11 11.04 -12.66
C ALA A 315 -34.75 12.14 -13.68
N ASP A 316 -33.80 12.99 -13.33
CA ASP A 316 -33.25 14.09 -14.14
C ASP A 316 -31.86 13.78 -14.71
N SER A 317 -31.49 12.49 -14.77
CA SER A 317 -30.24 12.04 -15.35
C SER A 317 -30.04 12.64 -16.77
N PRO A 318 -28.88 13.28 -17.04
CA PRO A 318 -28.58 13.84 -18.34
C PRO A 318 -28.02 12.79 -19.32
N ALA A 319 -28.12 11.50 -19.00
CA ALA A 319 -27.56 10.42 -19.80
C ALA A 319 -28.32 10.20 -21.12
N HIS A 320 -27.58 9.74 -22.13
CA HIS A 320 -28.09 9.45 -23.45
C HIS A 320 -28.08 7.94 -23.74
N TRP A 321 -29.10 7.48 -24.47
CA TRP A 321 -29.11 6.13 -25.02
C TRP A 321 -28.08 6.04 -26.15
N ILE A 322 -27.13 5.12 -26.01
CA ILE A 322 -26.02 4.93 -26.94
C ILE A 322 -25.96 3.48 -27.43
N TRP A 323 -25.52 3.28 -28.67
CA TRP A 323 -25.25 1.95 -29.22
C TRP A 323 -24.25 1.98 -30.39
N ASP A 324 -24.11 0.88 -31.11
CA ASP A 324 -23.44 0.85 -32.41
C ASP A 324 -24.29 1.52 -33.51
N HIS A 325 -23.69 1.70 -34.70
CA HIS A 325 -24.37 2.24 -35.88
C HIS A 325 -25.26 1.22 -36.61
N PHE A 326 -25.39 -0.01 -36.09
CA PHE A 326 -26.13 -1.11 -36.68
C PHE A 326 -27.15 -1.75 -35.71
N PRO A 327 -28.01 -0.95 -35.03
CA PRO A 327 -28.78 -1.37 -33.86
C PRO A 327 -29.88 -2.42 -34.14
N VAL A 328 -30.05 -2.83 -35.40
CA VAL A 328 -31.13 -3.71 -35.87
C VAL A 328 -30.70 -5.18 -36.02
N ASN A 329 -29.47 -5.52 -35.63
CA ASN A 329 -28.91 -6.85 -35.80
C ASN A 329 -28.70 -7.49 -34.44
N LEU A 330 -29.32 -8.66 -34.22
CA LEU A 330 -29.00 -9.56 -33.11
C LEU A 330 -27.47 -9.72 -32.98
N ASN A 331 -26.88 -8.96 -32.07
CA ASN A 331 -25.45 -8.87 -31.89
C ASN A 331 -25.09 -8.75 -30.41
N THR A 332 -23.85 -9.11 -30.10
CA THR A 332 -23.22 -8.68 -28.86
C THR A 332 -22.46 -7.40 -29.20
N GLN A 333 -22.47 -6.43 -28.31
CA GLN A 333 -21.70 -5.21 -28.47
C GLN A 333 -20.92 -4.91 -27.19
N TYR A 334 -19.72 -4.38 -27.37
CA TYR A 334 -18.85 -3.89 -26.31
C TYR A 334 -18.78 -2.38 -26.44
N LEU A 335 -19.13 -1.68 -25.36
CA LEU A 335 -19.05 -0.23 -25.26
C LEU A 335 -18.12 0.10 -24.10
N ARG A 336 -17.21 1.05 -24.28
CA ARG A 336 -16.29 1.48 -23.21
C ARG A 336 -16.11 2.98 -23.16
N LYS A 337 -15.70 3.45 -21.99
CA LYS A 337 -15.25 4.82 -21.76
C LYS A 337 -14.23 4.87 -20.63
N GLU A 338 -13.18 5.65 -20.83
CA GLU A 338 -12.25 6.01 -19.78
C GLU A 338 -12.70 7.30 -19.08
N PHE A 339 -12.53 7.34 -17.77
CA PHE A 339 -12.70 8.51 -16.93
C PHE A 339 -11.55 8.56 -15.91
N GLU A 340 -11.25 9.76 -15.43
CA GLU A 340 -10.14 9.99 -14.50
C GLU A 340 -10.68 10.58 -13.21
N LEU A 341 -10.29 9.97 -12.09
CA LEU A 341 -10.55 10.44 -10.74
C LEU A 341 -9.38 11.32 -10.27
N PRO A 342 -9.65 12.49 -9.66
CA PRO A 342 -8.63 13.49 -9.33
C PRO A 342 -7.50 13.02 -8.41
#